data_AF-A0A0N4VZL9-F1
#
_entry.id   AF-A0A0N4VZL9-F1
#
_cell.length_a   1.000
_cell.length_b   1.000
_cell.length_c   1.000
_cell.angle_alpha   90.00
_cell.angle_beta   90.00
_cell.angle_gamma   90.00
#
_symmetry.space_group_name_H-M   'P 1'
#
loop_
_entity.id
_entity.type
_entity.pdbx_description
1 polymer ?
#
loop_
_entity_poly.entity_id
_entity_poly.type
_entity_poly.pdbx_seq_one_letter_code
_entity_poly.pdbx_strand_id
1 'polypeptide(L)'
;MSDNAPAFTAVSEVMSSTTPTQCQDVIDYCSAHNIRFKFIAALAPWQGGVYERMIGIFKTSFKAAIQNQILDYDEFVTLMKECEAIVNSRPITYVYSDIDSGYPLRPIDFLRPLSIVGSPRLVEENDDDDEWKPDKTPKDFLHKQWNTTLTLLN
;
A
#
# COMPACT_ATOMS: atom_id res chain seq x y z
N MET A 1 -10.61 -7.52 -0.66
CA MET A 1 -11.77 -7.46 -1.58
C MET A 1 -11.42 -8.29 -2.79
N SER A 2 -12.37 -9.04 -3.34
CA SER A 2 -12.15 -9.94 -4.48
C SER A 2 -13.25 -9.76 -5.52
N ASP A 3 -12.96 -10.13 -6.76
CA ASP A 3 -13.98 -10.36 -7.76
C ASP A 3 -14.80 -11.62 -7.44
N ASN A 4 -15.95 -11.77 -8.08
CA ASN A 4 -16.85 -12.92 -7.90
C ASN A 4 -16.37 -14.16 -8.66
N ALA A 5 -15.05 -14.34 -8.84
CA ALA A 5 -14.56 -15.53 -9.51
C ALA A 5 -14.91 -16.78 -8.67
N PRO A 6 -15.38 -17.88 -9.30
CA PRO A 6 -15.87 -19.07 -8.59
C PRO A 6 -14.88 -19.65 -7.57
N ALA A 7 -13.58 -19.55 -7.87
CA ALA A 7 -12.52 -20.01 -6.98
C ALA A 7 -12.51 -19.21 -5.65
N PHE A 8 -12.64 -17.88 -5.71
CA PHE A 8 -12.62 -17.04 -4.51
C PHE A 8 -13.90 -17.18 -3.70
N THR A 9 -15.05 -17.29 -4.36
CA THR A 9 -16.34 -17.50 -3.66
C THR A 9 -16.34 -18.84 -2.93
N ALA A 10 -15.83 -19.91 -3.55
CA ALA A 10 -15.72 -21.22 -2.91
C ALA A 10 -14.82 -21.18 -1.66
N VAL A 11 -13.65 -20.53 -1.74
CA VAL A 11 -12.76 -20.37 -0.58
C VAL A 11 -13.44 -19.59 0.55
N SER A 12 -14.20 -18.54 0.23
CA SER A 12 -14.88 -17.75 1.26
C SER A 12 -15.98 -18.52 1.98
N GLU A 13 -16.69 -19.41 1.27
CA GLU A 13 -17.74 -20.25 1.82
C GLU A 13 -17.15 -21.28 2.79
N VAL A 14 -16.06 -21.94 2.37
CA VAL A 14 -15.31 -22.87 3.24
C VAL A 14 -14.76 -22.14 4.46
N MET A 15 -14.22 -20.93 4.28
CA MET A 15 -13.70 -20.14 5.40
C MET A 15 -14.77 -19.78 6.43
N SER A 16 -16.01 -19.52 6.01
CA SER A 16 -17.11 -19.18 6.92
C SER A 16 -17.65 -20.37 7.72
N SER A 17 -17.43 -21.60 7.24
CA SER A 17 -17.98 -22.82 7.81
C SER A 17 -16.97 -23.66 8.62
N THR A 18 -15.68 -23.32 8.53
CA THR A 18 -14.59 -24.14 9.12
C THR A 18 -14.24 -23.70 10.54
N THR A 19 -14.17 -24.65 11.47
CA THR A 19 -13.54 -24.47 12.79
C THR A 19 -12.03 -24.69 12.66
N PRO A 20 -11.17 -23.92 13.36
CA PRO A 20 -9.72 -23.95 13.15
C PRO A 20 -9.17 -25.37 13.34
N THR A 21 -8.71 -25.96 12.24
CA THR A 21 -8.08 -27.29 12.22
C THR A 21 -6.57 -27.15 12.38
N GLN A 22 -5.92 -28.23 12.82
CA GLN A 22 -4.52 -28.23 13.24
C GLN A 22 -3.47 -28.15 12.10
N CYS A 23 -3.92 -28.02 10.85
CA CYS A 23 -3.07 -27.85 9.67
C CYS A 23 -3.06 -26.38 9.26
N GLN A 24 -1.90 -25.74 9.07
CA GLN A 24 -1.83 -24.37 8.57
C GLN A 24 -2.18 -24.33 7.07
N ASP A 25 -3.47 -24.39 6.75
CA ASP A 25 -3.99 -24.04 5.42
C ASP A 25 -4.23 -22.52 5.33
N VAL A 26 -4.32 -21.98 4.11
CA VAL A 26 -4.58 -20.55 3.83
C VAL A 26 -5.84 -20.08 4.55
N ILE A 27 -6.85 -20.96 4.64
CA ILE A 27 -8.12 -20.68 5.33
C ILE A 27 -7.90 -20.50 6.83
N ASP A 28 -7.16 -21.40 7.47
CA ASP A 28 -6.85 -21.33 8.90
C ASP A 28 -5.99 -20.09 9.22
N TYR A 29 -5.05 -19.73 8.33
CA TYR A 29 -4.29 -18.48 8.45
C TYR A 29 -5.20 -17.24 8.39
N CYS A 30 -6.10 -17.18 7.41
CA CYS A 30 -7.03 -16.06 7.27
C CYS A 30 -7.96 -15.94 8.49
N SER A 31 -8.44 -17.06 9.02
CA SER A 31 -9.29 -17.10 10.22
C SER A 31 -8.53 -16.63 11.46
N ALA A 32 -7.31 -17.12 11.67
CA ALA A 32 -6.46 -16.73 12.80
C ALA A 32 -6.11 -15.22 12.79
N HIS A 33 -5.98 -14.61 11.61
CA HIS A 33 -5.61 -13.20 11.45
C HIS A 33 -6.82 -12.27 11.24
N ASN A 34 -8.06 -12.76 11.45
CA ASN A 34 -9.30 -12.00 11.24
C ASN A 34 -9.41 -11.36 9.83
N ILE A 35 -8.88 -12.04 8.81
CA ILE A 35 -8.91 -11.57 7.42
C ILE A 35 -10.30 -11.89 6.85
N ARG A 36 -11.07 -10.88 6.48
CA ARG A 36 -12.41 -11.07 5.91
C ARG A 36 -12.40 -10.92 4.39
N PHE A 37 -12.87 -11.95 3.69
CA PHE A 37 -13.18 -11.84 2.26
C PHE A 37 -14.40 -10.93 2.06
N LYS A 38 -14.28 -10.01 1.10
CA LYS A 38 -15.36 -9.09 0.70
C LYS A 38 -15.45 -9.12 -0.81
N PHE A 39 -16.61 -9.45 -1.34
CA PHE A 39 -16.84 -9.48 -2.78
C PHE A 39 -17.41 -8.17 -3.28
N ILE A 40 -17.02 -7.79 -4.49
CA ILE A 40 -17.69 -6.70 -5.22
C ILE A 40 -19.10 -7.16 -5.62
N ALA A 41 -20.03 -6.22 -5.70
CA ALA A 41 -21.38 -6.53 -6.16
C ALA A 41 -21.33 -7.09 -7.60
N ALA A 42 -22.16 -8.10 -7.87
CA ALA A 42 -22.30 -8.60 -9.24
C ALA A 42 -22.72 -7.44 -10.17
N LEU A 43 -22.12 -7.39 -11.36
CA LEU A 43 -22.33 -6.32 -12.35
C LEU A 43 -21.86 -4.92 -11.93
N ALA A 44 -20.99 -4.81 -10.90
CA ALA A 44 -20.39 -3.54 -10.48
C ALA A 44 -18.89 -3.45 -10.81
N PRO A 45 -18.49 -3.41 -12.09
CA PRO A 45 -17.08 -3.41 -12.49
C PRO A 45 -16.31 -2.19 -11.96
N TRP A 46 -16.99 -1.06 -11.73
CA TRP A 46 -16.37 0.16 -11.19
C TRP A 46 -15.82 -0.01 -9.77
N GLN A 47 -16.35 -0.95 -8.97
CA GLN A 47 -15.85 -1.20 -7.61
C GLN A 47 -14.44 -1.77 -7.63
N GLY A 48 -14.02 -2.35 -8.76
CA GLY A 48 -12.68 -2.88 -8.95
C GLY A 48 -11.64 -1.89 -9.44
N GLY A 49 -12.08 -0.76 -10.00
CA GLY A 49 -11.22 0.12 -10.79
C GLY A 49 -10.01 0.67 -10.04
N VAL A 50 -10.11 0.89 -8.73
CA VAL A 50 -8.99 1.44 -7.92
C VAL A 50 -7.82 0.47 -7.84
N TYR A 51 -8.05 -0.80 -7.48
CA TYR A 51 -6.97 -1.78 -7.40
C TYR A 51 -6.50 -2.21 -8.78
N GLU A 52 -7.38 -2.27 -9.78
CA GLU A 52 -7.00 -2.53 -11.17
C GLU A 52 -6.06 -1.44 -11.70
N ARG A 53 -6.38 -0.17 -11.43
CA ARG A 53 -5.52 0.96 -11.79
C ARG A 53 -4.17 0.88 -11.10
N MET A 54 -4.17 0.53 -9.81
CA MET A 54 -2.94 0.37 -9.02
C MET A 54 -2.05 -0.76 -9.56
N ILE A 55 -2.64 -1.93 -9.86
CA ILE A 55 -1.95 -3.06 -10.49
C ILE A 55 -1.43 -2.64 -11.88
N GLY A 56 -2.19 -1.84 -12.62
CA GLY A 56 -1.78 -1.27 -13.90
C GLY A 56 -0.52 -0.42 -13.78
N ILE A 57 -0.47 0.51 -12.81
CA ILE A 57 0.71 1.34 -12.53
C ILE A 57 1.92 0.45 -12.22
N PHE A 58 1.76 -0.51 -11.32
CA PHE A 58 2.83 -1.44 -10.97
C PHE A 58 3.35 -2.22 -12.19
N LYS A 59 2.46 -2.84 -12.96
CA LYS A 59 2.82 -3.60 -14.16
C LYS A 59 3.51 -2.74 -15.21
N THR A 60 3.08 -1.51 -15.40
CA THR A 60 3.72 -0.58 -16.33
C THR A 60 5.14 -0.22 -15.87
N SER A 61 5.32 0.13 -14.59
CA SER A 61 6.65 0.39 -14.02
C SER A 61 7.57 -0.83 -14.11
N PHE A 62 7.05 -2.00 -13.76
CA PHE A 62 7.80 -3.26 -13.78
C PHE A 62 8.22 -3.65 -15.19
N LYS A 63 7.32 -3.58 -16.17
CA LYS A 63 7.65 -3.83 -17.59
C LYS A 63 8.69 -2.85 -18.13
N ALA A 64 8.58 -1.57 -17.75
CA ALA A 64 9.55 -0.56 -18.15
C ALA A 64 10.94 -0.79 -17.55
N ALA A 65 11.02 -1.41 -16.36
CA ALA A 65 12.27 -1.75 -15.71
C ALA A 65 12.91 -3.02 -16.29
N ILE A 66 12.12 -4.07 -16.59
CA ILE A 66 12.62 -5.32 -17.22
C ILE A 66 13.11 -5.06 -18.65
N GLN A 67 12.35 -4.28 -19.42
CA GLN A 67 12.56 -4.12 -20.87
C GLN A 67 12.66 -5.47 -21.59
N ASN A 68 13.82 -5.80 -22.16
CA ASN A 68 14.05 -7.04 -22.93
C ASN A 68 15.07 -7.97 -22.23
N GLN A 69 15.16 -7.91 -20.91
CA GLN A 69 16.10 -8.71 -20.11
C GLN A 69 15.43 -9.99 -19.58
N ILE A 70 16.22 -11.06 -19.46
CA ILE A 70 15.84 -12.28 -18.75
C ILE A 70 16.46 -12.17 -17.35
N LEU A 71 15.62 -12.21 -16.32
CA LEU A 71 16.05 -12.06 -14.93
C LEU A 71 16.12 -13.42 -14.25
N ASP A 72 17.13 -13.59 -13.41
CA ASP A 72 17.14 -14.68 -12.43
C ASP A 72 16.10 -14.44 -11.32
N TYR A 73 15.82 -15.46 -10.51
CA TYR A 73 14.83 -15.37 -9.43
C TYR A 73 15.13 -14.22 -8.45
N ASP A 74 16.38 -14.09 -8.01
CA ASP A 74 16.76 -13.06 -7.05
C ASP A 74 16.67 -11.65 -7.64
N GLU A 75 17.03 -11.49 -8.92
CA GLU A 75 16.92 -10.24 -9.66
C GLU A 75 15.44 -9.86 -9.85
N PHE A 76 14.59 -10.82 -10.19
CA PHE A 76 13.15 -10.63 -10.31
C PHE A 76 12.52 -10.16 -9.00
N VAL A 77 12.84 -10.82 -7.88
CA VAL A 77 12.33 -10.45 -6.56
C VAL A 77 12.80 -9.05 -6.18
N THR A 78 14.07 -8.74 -6.41
CA THR A 78 14.65 -7.42 -6.14
C THR A 78 13.94 -6.34 -6.94
N LEU A 79 13.79 -6.54 -8.25
CA LEU A 79 13.11 -5.58 -9.12
C LEU A 79 11.64 -5.38 -8.74
N MET A 80 10.96 -6.46 -8.32
CA MET A 80 9.59 -6.38 -7.82
C MET A 80 9.51 -5.48 -6.58
N LYS A 81 10.48 -5.61 -5.67
CA LYS A 81 10.58 -4.79 -4.45
C LYS A 81 10.91 -3.32 -4.74
N GLU A 82 11.77 -3.06 -5.71
CA GLU A 82 12.07 -1.70 -6.16
C GLU A 82 10.83 -1.03 -6.78
N CYS A 83 10.11 -1.75 -7.64
CA CYS A 83 8.86 -1.24 -8.20
C CYS A 83 7.81 -0.98 -7.12
N GLU A 84 7.69 -1.86 -6.13
CA GLU A 84 6.83 -1.65 -4.96
C GLU A 84 7.22 -0.37 -4.20
N ALA A 85 8.52 -0.17 -3.95
CA ALA A 85 9.03 1.02 -3.27
C ALA A 85 8.74 2.31 -4.06
N ILE A 86 8.93 2.28 -5.38
CA ILE A 86 8.64 3.42 -6.26
C ILE A 86 7.16 3.78 -6.22
N VAL A 87 6.26 2.80 -6.38
CA VAL A 87 4.81 3.05 -6.35
C VAL A 87 4.38 3.60 -4.99
N ASN A 88 4.90 3.06 -3.90
CA ASN A 88 4.55 3.50 -2.54
C ASN A 88 5.16 4.86 -2.17
N SER A 89 6.21 5.31 -2.85
CA SER A 89 6.86 6.60 -2.61
C SER A 89 6.32 7.72 -3.48
N ARG A 90 5.41 7.43 -4.43
CA ARG A 90 4.82 8.47 -5.29
C ARG A 90 3.82 9.33 -4.51
N PRO A 91 3.92 10.67 -4.61
CA PRO A 91 2.90 11.59 -4.10
C PRO A 91 1.49 11.26 -4.59
N ILE A 92 0.53 11.18 -3.67
CA ILE A 92 -0.91 11.12 -3.97
C ILE A 92 -1.60 12.46 -3.75
N THR A 93 -0.92 13.41 -3.12
CA THR A 93 -1.35 14.81 -3.02
C THR A 93 -0.46 15.71 -3.87
N TYR A 94 -0.90 16.96 -4.04
CA TYR A 94 -0.14 17.98 -4.72
C TYR A 94 1.26 18.14 -4.11
N VAL A 95 2.25 18.32 -4.97
CA VAL A 95 3.63 18.65 -4.58
C VAL A 95 3.75 20.16 -4.61
N TYR A 96 3.84 20.77 -3.44
CA TYR A 96 3.97 22.21 -3.31
C TYR A 96 5.37 22.67 -3.71
N SER A 97 5.46 23.87 -4.29
CA SER A 97 6.74 24.53 -4.61
C SER A 97 7.35 25.24 -3.39
N ASP A 98 6.52 25.62 -2.43
CA ASP A 98 6.95 26.30 -1.20
C ASP A 98 7.38 25.30 -0.14
N ILE A 99 8.54 25.60 0.47
CA ILE A 99 9.17 24.79 1.53
C ILE A 99 8.26 24.69 2.77
N ASP A 100 7.46 25.74 3.04
CA ASP A 100 6.59 25.82 4.21
C ASP A 100 5.22 25.14 4.02
N SER A 101 4.88 24.72 2.80
CA SER A 101 3.55 24.15 2.49
C SER A 101 3.39 22.67 2.90
N GLY A 102 4.43 22.09 3.50
CA GLY A 102 4.45 20.72 3.96
C GLY A 102 4.67 19.69 2.85
N TYR A 103 4.98 18.47 3.26
CA TYR A 103 5.33 17.39 2.35
C TYR A 103 4.10 16.71 1.73
N PRO A 104 4.17 16.30 0.45
CA PRO A 104 3.07 15.56 -0.14
C PRO A 104 2.86 14.23 0.59
N LEU A 105 1.59 13.86 0.80
CA LEU A 105 1.23 12.53 1.27
C LEU A 105 1.55 11.50 0.20
N ARG A 106 2.12 10.38 0.62
CA ARG A 106 2.46 9.21 -0.18
C ARG A 106 1.79 7.97 0.43
N PRO A 107 1.52 6.92 -0.35
CA PRO A 107 0.98 5.66 0.18
C PRO A 107 1.80 5.09 1.33
N ILE A 108 3.13 5.20 1.25
CA ILE A 108 4.03 4.71 2.31
C ILE A 108 3.83 5.42 3.64
N ASP A 109 3.36 6.68 3.65
CA ASP A 109 3.14 7.41 4.90
C ASP A 109 1.99 6.78 5.72
N PHE A 110 1.05 6.08 5.06
CA PHE A 110 -0.01 5.31 5.72
C PHE A 110 0.43 3.90 6.09
N LEU A 111 1.26 3.26 5.25
CA LEU A 111 1.69 1.86 5.45
C LEU A 111 2.83 1.75 6.45
N ARG A 112 3.79 2.67 6.39
CA ARG A 112 4.99 2.74 7.22
C ARG A 112 5.31 4.21 7.55
N PRO A 113 4.61 4.81 8.53
CA PRO A 113 4.73 6.25 8.82
C PRO A 113 6.13 6.69 9.27
N LEU A 114 6.97 5.75 9.70
CA LEU A 114 8.36 5.96 10.15
C LEU A 114 9.39 5.73 9.03
N SER A 115 8.96 5.37 7.82
CA SER A 115 9.87 4.98 6.75
C SER A 115 10.53 6.20 6.11
N ILE A 116 11.84 6.34 6.29
CA ILE A 116 12.66 7.32 5.58
C ILE A 116 13.01 6.72 4.22
N VAL A 117 12.19 6.98 3.21
CA VAL A 117 12.50 6.63 1.81
C VAL A 117 12.75 7.92 1.08
N GLY A 118 13.95 8.05 0.49
CA GLY A 118 14.44 9.12 -0.39
C GLY A 118 13.60 10.41 -0.37
N SER A 119 14.13 11.43 0.31
CA SER A 119 13.43 12.65 0.76
C SER A 119 12.43 13.25 -0.26
N PRO A 120 11.26 13.70 0.23
CA PRO A 120 11.22 15.12 0.60
C PRO A 120 11.07 15.35 2.11
N ARG A 121 10.54 14.40 2.90
CA ARG A 121 10.43 14.53 4.36
C ARG A 121 11.82 14.54 5.02
N LEU A 122 12.33 15.72 5.34
CA LEU A 122 13.36 15.87 6.35
C LEU A 122 12.65 15.88 7.71
N VAL A 123 13.06 14.98 8.58
CA VAL A 123 12.79 15.14 10.02
C VAL A 123 13.67 16.32 10.43
N GLU A 124 13.13 17.31 11.14
CA GLU A 124 13.99 18.31 11.77
C GLU A 124 14.93 17.56 12.70
N GLU A 125 16.21 17.52 12.35
CA GLU A 125 17.25 16.99 13.24
C GLU A 125 17.28 17.95 14.44
N ASN A 126 16.70 17.52 15.56
CA ASN A 126 17.01 18.18 16.82
C ASN A 126 18.48 17.87 17.10
N ASP A 127 19.31 18.91 17.18
CA ASP A 127 20.77 18.84 17.44
C ASP A 127 21.13 18.25 18.83
N ASP A 128 20.14 17.80 19.60
CA ASP A 128 20.35 17.06 20.83
C ASP A 128 20.64 15.59 20.49
N ASP A 129 21.86 15.13 20.80
CA ASP A 129 22.38 13.75 20.71
C ASP A 129 21.60 12.73 21.60
N ASP A 130 20.28 12.89 21.71
CA ASP A 130 19.41 11.98 22.42
C ASP A 130 19.17 10.72 21.59
N GLU A 131 19.27 9.58 22.28
CA GLU A 131 18.91 8.25 21.81
C GLU A 131 17.73 8.29 20.83
N TRP A 132 17.96 7.81 19.59
CA TRP A 132 16.97 7.85 18.52
C TRP A 132 15.62 7.30 19.00
N LYS A 133 14.61 8.17 19.03
CA LYS A 133 13.23 7.81 19.36
C LYS A 133 12.39 7.95 18.09
N PRO A 134 11.63 6.92 17.70
CA PRO A 134 10.77 7.02 16.53
C PRO A 134 9.62 8.00 16.81
N ASP A 135 9.61 9.11 16.07
CA ASP A 135 8.48 10.04 16.08
C ASP A 135 7.26 9.40 15.44
N LYS A 136 6.29 9.02 16.27
CA LYS A 136 5.07 8.38 15.81
C LYS A 136 4.24 9.41 15.06
N THR A 137 4.19 9.33 13.73
CA THR A 137 3.17 10.05 12.95
C THR A 137 1.79 9.47 13.31
N PRO A 138 0.92 10.21 14.03
CA PRO A 138 -0.37 9.67 14.42
C PRO A 138 -1.30 9.63 13.21
N LYS A 139 -2.12 8.58 13.12
CA LYS A 139 -3.12 8.42 12.06
C LYS A 139 -3.97 9.68 11.87
N ASP A 140 -4.34 10.36 12.95
CA ASP A 140 -5.15 11.58 12.93
C ASP A 140 -4.45 12.74 12.24
N PHE A 141 -3.12 12.83 12.34
CA PHE A 141 -2.33 13.82 11.62
C PHE A 141 -2.40 13.59 10.10
N LEU A 142 -2.23 12.34 9.65
CA LEU A 142 -2.35 12.00 8.23
C LEU A 142 -3.75 12.28 7.69
N HIS A 143 -4.79 11.98 8.48
CA HIS A 143 -6.18 12.32 8.13
C HIS A 143 -6.41 13.82 8.04
N LYS A 144 -5.88 14.59 9.00
CA LYS A 144 -5.97 16.05 8.97
C LYS A 144 -5.29 16.60 7.73
N GLN A 145 -4.07 16.17 7.45
CA GLN A 145 -3.29 16.59 6.28
C GLN A 145 -4.05 16.29 4.98
N TRP A 146 -4.60 15.08 4.86
CA TRP A 146 -5.42 14.67 3.71
C TRP A 146 -6.61 15.61 3.49
N ASN A 147 -7.38 15.88 4.55
CA ASN A 147 -8.55 16.77 4.48
C ASN A 147 -8.16 18.22 4.13
N THR A 148 -7.04 18.71 4.66
CA THR A 148 -6.51 20.03 4.33
C THR A 148 -6.14 20.12 2.86
N THR A 149 -5.43 19.13 2.30
CA THR A 149 -5.10 19.12 0.87
C THR A 149 -6.36 19.11 0.00
N LEU A 150 -7.38 18.32 0.36
CA LEU A 150 -8.65 18.31 -0.37
C LEU A 150 -9.35 19.67 -0.36
N THR A 151 -9.22 20.43 0.73
CA THR A 151 -9.81 21.78 0.82
C THR A 151 -9.04 22.79 -0.03
N LEU A 152 -7.72 22.65 -0.16
CA LEU A 152 -6.88 23.53 -0.98
C LEU A 152 -7.04 23.32 -2.50
N LEU A 153 -7.59 22.17 -2.91
CA LEU A 153 -7.79 21.82 -4.33
C LEU A 153 -9.20 22.15 -4.86
N ASN A 154 -10.11 22.60 -4.00
CA ASN A 154 -11.47 23.06 -4.34
C ASN A 154 -11.56 24.58 -4.27
#